data_AF-A0A4R4QTI5-F1
#
_entry.id   AF-A0A4R4QTI5-F1
#
_cell.length_a   1.000
_cell.length_b   1.000
_cell.length_c   1.000
_cell.angle_alpha   90.00
_cell.angle_beta   90.00
_cell.angle_gamma   90.00
#
_symmetry.space_group_name_H-M   'P 1'
#
loop_
_entity.id
_entity.type
_entity.pdbx_description
1 polymer ?
#
loop_
_entity_poly.entity_id
_entity_poly.type
_entity_poly.pdbx_seq_one_letter_code
_entity_poly.pdbx_strand_id
1 'polypeptide(L)'
;MAVTDEQVAALRAQLQGRSDEHVRWLDHLEETGATDGYVALVTGAFFEAADRRFLEDDQVAEESEIVEFVAVTRAAHPNVADDLDPSVAERVLLHALGKGSVQGIDGGKVLATQLLLMGALISEADLNEAELETFLTKARGEADAHLD
;
A
#
# COMPACT_ATOMS: atom_id res chain seq x y z
N MET A 1 3.35 4.49 -19.62
CA MET A 1 2.37 3.37 -19.81
C MET A 1 1.17 3.57 -18.89
N ALA A 2 -0.05 3.14 -19.24
CA ALA A 2 -1.20 3.28 -18.33
C ALA A 2 -1.47 2.00 -17.53
N VAL A 3 -1.90 2.16 -16.28
CA VAL A 3 -2.38 1.08 -15.41
C VAL A 3 -3.61 0.42 -16.04
N THR A 4 -3.65 -0.91 -16.05
CA THR A 4 -4.73 -1.70 -16.64
C THR A 4 -5.82 -2.05 -15.62
N ASP A 5 -7.00 -2.42 -16.11
CA ASP A 5 -8.11 -2.85 -15.25
C ASP A 5 -7.78 -4.16 -14.50
N GLU A 6 -6.93 -5.01 -15.07
CA GLU A 6 -6.44 -6.25 -14.43
C GLU A 6 -5.55 -5.94 -13.23
N GLN A 7 -4.68 -4.93 -13.33
CA GLN A 7 -3.85 -4.46 -12.21
C GLN A 7 -4.72 -3.87 -11.09
N VAL A 8 -5.76 -3.12 -11.44
CA VAL A 8 -6.75 -2.61 -10.48
C VAL A 8 -7.53 -3.75 -9.82
N ALA A 9 -7.94 -4.76 -10.59
CA ALA A 9 -8.61 -5.94 -10.06
C ALA A 9 -7.73 -6.72 -9.07
N ALA A 10 -6.43 -6.87 -9.38
CA ALA A 10 -5.47 -7.48 -8.48
C ALA A 10 -5.39 -6.73 -7.14
N LEU A 11 -5.24 -5.40 -7.17
CA LEU A 11 -5.19 -4.60 -5.95
C LEU A 11 -6.51 -4.66 -5.18
N ARG A 12 -7.66 -4.56 -5.86
CA ARG A 12 -8.97 -4.67 -5.22
C ARG A 12 -9.12 -6.00 -4.46
N ALA A 13 -8.71 -7.11 -5.07
CA ALA A 13 -8.75 -8.42 -4.43
C ALA A 13 -7.90 -8.47 -3.15
N GLN A 14 -6.70 -7.89 -3.17
CA GLN A 14 -5.84 -7.76 -1.99
C GLN A 14 -6.53 -6.97 -0.86
N LEU A 15 -7.08 -5.80 -1.17
CA LEU A 15 -7.70 -4.91 -0.17
C LEU A 15 -8.99 -5.48 0.42
N GLN A 16 -9.69 -6.34 -0.31
CA GLN A 16 -10.88 -7.03 0.15
C GLN A 16 -10.56 -8.38 0.84
N GLY A 17 -9.28 -8.69 1.07
CA GLY A 17 -8.84 -9.94 1.71
C GLY A 17 -9.10 -11.20 0.88
N ARG A 18 -9.28 -11.07 -0.44
CA ARG A 18 -9.54 -12.18 -1.37
C ARG A 18 -8.22 -12.77 -1.87
N SER A 19 -7.42 -13.34 -0.97
CA SER A 19 -6.05 -13.79 -1.26
C SER A 19 -5.94 -14.73 -2.46
N ASP A 20 -6.84 -15.71 -2.61
CA ASP A 20 -6.82 -16.63 -3.77
C ASP A 20 -7.12 -15.94 -5.11
N GLU A 21 -7.91 -14.86 -5.08
CA GLU A 21 -8.18 -14.04 -6.28
C GLU A 21 -7.00 -13.13 -6.58
N HIS A 22 -6.41 -12.52 -5.54
CA HIS A 22 -5.21 -11.70 -5.67
C HIS A 22 -4.03 -12.49 -6.25
N VAL A 23 -3.74 -13.69 -5.74
CA VAL A 23 -2.67 -14.56 -6.26
C VAL A 23 -2.89 -14.90 -7.73
N ARG A 24 -4.12 -15.27 -8.12
CA ARG A 24 -4.43 -15.56 -9.53
C ARG A 24 -4.21 -14.36 -10.44
N TRP A 25 -4.54 -13.16 -9.98
CA TRP A 25 -4.25 -11.94 -10.75
C TRP A 25 -2.76 -11.65 -10.83
N LEU A 26 -2.00 -11.84 -9.74
CA LEU A 26 -0.54 -11.67 -9.78
C LEU A 26 0.11 -12.62 -10.77
N ASP A 27 -0.23 -13.91 -10.73
CA ASP A 27 0.29 -14.91 -11.68
C ASP A 27 0.03 -14.49 -13.13
N HIS A 28 -1.20 -14.02 -13.43
CA HIS A 28 -1.57 -13.53 -14.76
C HIS A 28 -0.78 -12.27 -15.17
N LEU A 29 -0.54 -11.33 -14.24
CA LEU A 29 0.26 -10.13 -14.52
C LEU A 29 1.73 -10.46 -14.77
N GLU A 30 2.28 -11.47 -14.07
CA GLU A 30 3.63 -11.98 -14.33
C GLU A 30 3.74 -12.62 -15.71
N GLU A 31 2.79 -13.48 -16.07
CA GLU A 31 2.74 -14.15 -17.39
C GLU A 31 2.64 -13.15 -18.55
N THR A 32 1.91 -12.05 -18.36
CA THR A 32 1.69 -11.02 -19.38
C THR A 32 2.78 -9.93 -19.39
N GLY A 33 3.70 -9.94 -18.41
CA GLY A 33 4.72 -8.91 -18.26
C GLY A 33 4.17 -7.54 -17.82
N ALA A 34 2.99 -7.53 -17.20
CA ALA A 34 2.28 -6.33 -16.76
C ALA A 34 2.55 -5.99 -15.28
N THR A 35 3.70 -6.40 -14.72
CA THR A 35 4.04 -6.20 -13.30
C THR A 35 4.40 -4.77 -12.95
N ASP A 36 5.03 -4.02 -13.86
CA ASP A 36 5.53 -2.67 -13.57
C ASP A 36 4.39 -1.69 -13.23
N GLY A 37 3.29 -1.75 -13.98
CA GLY A 37 2.11 -0.95 -13.69
C GLY A 37 1.43 -1.34 -12.37
N TYR A 38 1.50 -2.61 -11.99
CA TYR A 38 1.01 -3.07 -10.69
C TYR A 38 1.85 -2.54 -9.52
N VAL A 39 3.18 -2.55 -9.65
CA VAL A 39 4.08 -1.99 -8.63
C VAL A 39 3.85 -0.48 -8.45
N ALA A 40 3.69 0.25 -9.55
CA ALA A 40 3.34 1.67 -9.50
C ALA A 40 1.97 1.91 -8.84
N LEU A 41 0.98 1.08 -9.18
CA LEU A 41 -0.35 1.13 -8.56
C LEU A 41 -0.31 0.87 -7.05
N VAL A 42 0.42 -0.14 -6.60
CA VAL A 42 0.59 -0.42 -5.15
C VAL A 42 1.28 0.74 -4.45
N THR A 43 2.29 1.34 -5.08
CA THR A 43 3.00 2.49 -4.51
C THR A 43 2.07 3.70 -4.38
N GLY A 44 1.34 4.06 -5.44
CA GLY A 44 0.38 5.17 -5.41
C GLY A 44 -0.77 4.94 -4.43
N ALA A 45 -1.30 3.71 -4.36
CA ALA A 45 -2.32 3.33 -3.39
C ALA A 45 -1.81 3.47 -1.95
N PHE A 46 -0.57 3.05 -1.69
CA PHE A 46 0.04 3.18 -0.38
C PHE A 46 0.21 4.64 0.04
N PHE A 47 0.62 5.52 -0.88
CA PHE A 47 0.71 6.96 -0.59
C PHE A 47 -0.66 7.56 -0.25
N GLU A 48 -1.70 7.29 -1.05
CA GLU A 48 -3.07 7.74 -0.74
C GLU A 48 -3.56 7.20 0.61
N ALA A 49 -3.24 5.94 0.96
CA ALA A 49 -3.64 5.34 2.23
C ALA A 49 -2.91 5.98 3.42
N ALA A 50 -1.61 6.25 3.27
CA ALA A 50 -0.80 6.92 4.29
C ALA A 50 -1.26 8.37 4.51
N ASP A 51 -1.46 9.12 3.43
CA ASP A 51 -1.95 10.51 3.51
C ASP A 51 -3.30 10.57 4.19
N ARG A 52 -4.27 9.71 3.82
CA ARG A 52 -5.59 9.68 4.49
C ARG A 52 -5.50 9.47 6.00
N ARG A 53 -4.50 8.71 6.46
CA ARG A 53 -4.37 8.33 7.87
C ARG A 53 -3.54 9.30 8.69
N PHE A 54 -2.55 9.93 8.08
CA PHE A 54 -1.51 10.69 8.78
C PHE A 54 -1.36 12.14 8.29
N LEU A 55 -2.16 12.58 7.32
CA LEU A 55 -2.22 13.97 6.89
C LEU A 55 -3.60 14.54 7.22
N GLU A 56 -3.65 15.48 8.17
CA GLU A 56 -4.85 16.24 8.52
C GLU A 56 -4.54 17.74 8.45
N ASP A 57 -5.37 18.52 7.74
CA ASP A 57 -5.18 19.98 7.57
C ASP A 57 -3.75 20.40 7.14
N ASP A 58 -3.17 19.68 6.17
CA ASP A 58 -1.78 19.85 5.69
C ASP A 58 -0.69 19.61 6.75
N GLN A 59 -1.05 19.00 7.89
CA GLN A 59 -0.12 18.63 8.95
C GLN A 59 0.11 17.12 8.94
N VAL A 60 1.36 16.73 8.70
CA VAL A 60 1.78 15.34 8.79
C VAL A 60 1.94 14.97 10.26
N ALA A 61 1.32 13.87 10.67
CA ALA A 61 1.41 13.25 11.99
C ALA A 61 2.86 13.16 12.51
N GLU A 62 2.97 13.16 13.84
CA GLU A 62 4.25 13.02 14.52
C GLU A 62 4.83 11.61 14.34
N GLU A 63 6.15 11.48 14.39
CA GLU A 63 6.81 10.17 14.24
C GLU A 63 6.34 9.15 15.28
N SER A 64 5.97 9.62 16.48
CA SER A 64 5.42 8.76 17.54
C SER A 64 4.10 8.09 17.15
N GLU A 65 3.26 8.76 16.36
CA GLU A 65 1.98 8.19 15.89
C GLU A 65 2.21 7.07 14.87
N ILE A 66 3.25 7.21 14.04
CA ILE A 66 3.68 6.17 13.09
C ILE A 66 4.20 4.94 13.84
N VAL A 67 5.06 5.16 14.84
CA VAL A 67 5.59 4.08 15.70
C VAL A 67 4.44 3.37 16.42
N GLU A 68 3.49 4.11 16.98
CA GLU A 68 2.32 3.55 17.65
C GLU A 68 1.45 2.73 16.68
N PHE A 69 1.16 3.25 15.49
CA PHE A 69 0.42 2.53 14.46
C PHE A 69 1.09 1.21 14.08
N VAL A 70 2.41 1.21 13.84
CA VAL A 70 3.16 -0.01 13.51
C VAL A 70 3.13 -1.01 14.67
N ALA A 71 3.28 -0.53 15.92
CA ALA A 71 3.21 -1.38 17.10
C ALA A 71 1.83 -2.02 17.28
N VAL A 72 0.75 -1.25 17.13
CA VAL A 72 -0.63 -1.74 17.22
C VAL A 72 -0.93 -2.74 16.10
N THR A 73 -0.52 -2.44 14.87
CA THR A 73 -0.69 -3.34 13.72
C THR A 73 -0.02 -4.69 13.94
N ARG A 74 1.23 -4.69 14.41
CA ARG A 74 1.95 -5.91 14.76
C ARG A 74 1.28 -6.69 15.90
N ALA A 75 0.75 -5.99 16.90
CA ALA A 75 0.07 -6.64 18.02
C ALA A 75 -1.27 -7.26 17.62
N ALA A 76 -2.02 -6.61 16.73
CA ALA A 76 -3.33 -7.07 16.25
C ALA A 76 -3.24 -8.28 15.30
N HIS A 77 -2.12 -8.43 14.58
CA HIS A 77 -1.94 -9.46 13.57
C HIS A 77 -0.66 -10.29 13.83
N PRO A 78 -0.70 -11.30 14.73
CA PRO A 78 0.48 -12.10 15.08
C PRO A 78 1.18 -12.74 13.88
N ASN A 79 0.42 -13.17 12.87
CA ASN A 79 0.98 -13.74 11.63
C ASN A 79 1.71 -12.70 10.77
N VAL A 80 1.29 -11.43 10.83
CA VAL A 80 1.92 -10.31 10.13
C VAL A 80 3.09 -9.75 10.94
N ALA A 81 3.10 -9.94 12.26
CA ALA A 81 4.14 -9.44 13.14
C ALA A 81 5.53 -10.03 12.84
N ASP A 82 5.62 -11.26 12.34
CA ASP A 82 6.90 -11.85 11.96
C ASP A 82 7.40 -11.30 10.62
N ASP A 83 6.49 -10.94 9.71
CA ASP A 83 6.80 -10.45 8.36
C ASP A 83 6.98 -8.92 8.29
N LEU A 84 6.36 -8.17 9.21
CA LEU A 84 6.37 -6.70 9.22
C LEU A 84 7.49 -6.12 10.09
N ASP A 85 8.73 -6.15 9.61
CA ASP A 85 9.87 -5.51 10.29
C ASP A 85 9.54 -4.04 10.66
N PRO A 86 9.51 -3.68 11.96
CA PRO A 86 9.02 -2.38 12.40
C PRO A 86 9.88 -1.23 11.87
N SER A 87 11.20 -1.41 11.80
CA SER A 87 12.10 -0.37 11.31
C SER A 87 11.90 -0.12 9.82
N VAL A 88 11.59 -1.17 9.05
CA VAL A 88 11.26 -1.02 7.63
C VAL A 88 9.87 -0.41 7.46
N ALA A 89 8.89 -0.85 8.23
CA ALA A 89 7.52 -0.31 8.20
C ALA A 89 7.47 1.19 8.48
N GLU A 90 8.12 1.64 9.55
CA GLU A 90 8.21 3.05 9.92
C GLU A 90 8.87 3.88 8.82
N ARG A 91 9.99 3.40 8.26
CA ARG A 91 10.70 4.10 7.17
C ARG A 91 9.87 4.19 5.89
N VAL A 92 9.11 3.15 5.57
CA VAL A 92 8.22 3.11 4.40
C VAL A 92 7.07 4.10 4.57
N LEU A 93 6.44 4.16 5.75
CA LEU A 93 5.40 5.16 6.07
C LEU A 93 5.93 6.59 6.04
N LEU A 94 7.06 6.84 6.70
CA LEU A 94 7.70 8.15 6.70
C LEU A 94 7.96 8.60 5.25
N HIS A 95 8.52 7.71 4.43
CA HIS A 95 8.83 8.02 3.04
C HIS A 95 7.60 8.40 2.23
N ALA A 96 6.47 7.69 2.42
CA ALA A 96 5.20 8.05 1.79
C ALA A 96 4.72 9.46 2.19
N LEU A 97 4.94 9.84 3.44
CA LEU A 97 4.60 11.15 3.98
C LEU A 97 5.64 12.24 3.65
N GLY A 98 6.53 11.99 2.69
CA GLY A 98 7.60 12.91 2.29
C GLY A 98 8.71 13.09 3.34
N LYS A 99 8.73 12.27 4.39
CA LYS A 99 9.74 12.29 5.47
C LYS A 99 10.74 11.13 5.29
N GLY A 100 12.02 11.39 5.39
CA GLY A 100 13.02 10.31 5.35
C GLY A 100 13.15 9.58 4.00
N SER A 101 13.64 8.34 4.02
CA SER A 101 14.00 7.59 2.81
C SER A 101 14.02 6.08 3.01
N VAL A 102 13.61 5.34 1.96
CA VAL A 102 13.75 3.88 1.85
C VAL A 102 15.08 3.43 1.24
N GLN A 103 16.05 4.33 1.03
CA GLN A 103 17.35 3.98 0.47
C GLN A 103 18.06 2.88 1.31
N GLY A 104 18.59 1.87 0.63
CA GLY A 104 19.25 0.73 1.28
C GLY A 104 18.31 -0.38 1.75
N ILE A 105 17.00 -0.25 1.49
CA ILE A 105 16.02 -1.34 1.64
C ILE A 105 15.81 -1.96 0.26
N ASP A 106 15.74 -3.29 0.20
CA ASP A 106 15.42 -4.01 -1.03
C ASP A 106 14.02 -3.64 -1.54
N GLY A 107 13.87 -3.43 -2.84
CA GLY A 107 12.60 -2.99 -3.45
C GLY A 107 11.47 -3.99 -3.26
N GLY A 108 11.76 -5.29 -3.29
CA GLY A 108 10.78 -6.34 -2.98
C GLY A 108 10.34 -6.29 -1.52
N LYS A 109 11.28 -6.01 -0.60
CA LYS A 109 10.95 -5.80 0.83
C LYS A 109 10.10 -4.55 1.04
N VAL A 110 10.36 -3.45 0.31
CA VAL A 110 9.51 -2.25 0.35
C VAL A 110 8.09 -2.58 -0.13
N LEU A 111 7.95 -3.21 -1.29
CA LEU A 111 6.65 -3.57 -1.86
C LEU A 111 5.85 -4.49 -0.94
N ALA A 112 6.49 -5.53 -0.39
CA ALA A 112 5.84 -6.43 0.57
C ALA A 112 5.36 -5.68 1.83
N THR A 113 6.20 -4.77 2.35
CA THR A 113 5.85 -3.94 3.50
C THR A 113 4.67 -3.01 3.19
N GLN A 114 4.64 -2.39 2.00
CA GLN A 114 3.52 -1.55 1.56
C GLN A 114 2.21 -2.34 1.50
N LEU A 115 2.21 -3.56 0.94
CA LEU A 115 1.01 -4.41 0.86
C LEU A 115 0.46 -4.77 2.24
N LEU A 116 1.34 -5.11 3.20
CA LEU A 116 0.95 -5.43 4.57
C LEU A 116 0.37 -4.22 5.30
N LEU A 117 1.06 -3.08 5.26
CA LEU A 117 0.60 -1.85 5.90
C LEU A 117 -0.67 -1.30 5.27
N MET A 118 -0.80 -1.38 3.95
CA MET A 118 -2.00 -0.95 3.24
C MET A 118 -3.21 -1.79 3.66
N GLY A 119 -3.05 -3.10 3.88
CA GLY A 119 -4.12 -3.93 4.45
C GLY A 119 -4.58 -3.43 5.82
N ALA A 120 -3.63 -3.04 6.69
CA ALA A 120 -3.94 -2.49 8.00
C ALA A 120 -4.62 -1.10 7.91
N LEU A 121 -4.10 -0.20 7.07
CA LEU A 121 -4.65 1.15 6.86
C LEU A 121 -6.09 1.10 6.32
N ILE A 122 -6.34 0.25 5.33
CA ILE A 122 -7.67 0.09 4.74
C ILE A 122 -8.63 -0.59 5.71
N SER A 123 -8.15 -1.56 6.50
CA SER A 123 -8.97 -2.20 7.54
C SER A 123 -9.33 -1.23 8.67
N GLU A 124 -8.43 -0.31 9.06
CA GLU A 124 -8.72 0.74 10.06
C GLU A 124 -9.70 1.78 9.51
N ALA A 125 -9.57 2.13 8.23
CA ALA A 125 -10.44 3.11 7.58
C ALA A 125 -11.88 2.61 7.33
N ASP A 126 -12.11 1.29 7.40
CA ASP A 126 -13.42 0.65 7.23
C ASP A 126 -14.21 1.16 6.00
N LEU A 127 -13.50 1.25 4.86
CA LEU A 127 -14.06 1.82 3.64
C LEU A 127 -15.23 0.98 3.12
N ASN A 128 -16.32 1.64 2.77
CA ASN A 128 -17.39 1.00 2.00
C ASN A 128 -17.00 0.83 0.52
N GLU A 129 -17.80 0.09 -0.24
CA GLU A 129 -17.52 -0.20 -1.65
C GLU A 129 -17.29 1.06 -2.50
N ALA A 130 -18.11 2.11 -2.32
CA ALA A 130 -17.96 3.34 -3.09
C ALA A 130 -16.69 4.13 -2.72
N GLU A 131 -16.30 4.10 -1.44
CA GLU A 131 -15.07 4.71 -0.95
C GLU A 131 -13.83 3.94 -1.43
N LEU A 132 -13.91 2.62 -1.49
CA LEU A 132 -12.87 1.76 -2.06
C LEU A 132 -12.70 2.02 -3.56
N GLU A 133 -13.79 2.15 -4.32
CA GLU A 133 -13.72 2.51 -5.74
C GLU A 133 -13.08 3.90 -5.96
N THR A 134 -13.42 4.86 -5.11
CA THR A 134 -12.82 6.20 -5.14
C THR A 134 -11.33 6.13 -4.82
N PHE A 135 -10.94 5.33 -3.83
CA PHE A 135 -9.54 5.07 -3.49
C PHE A 135 -8.77 4.48 -4.67
N LEU A 136 -9.28 3.41 -5.28
CA LEU A 136 -8.64 2.75 -6.42
C LEU A 136 -8.51 3.68 -7.63
N THR A 137 -9.52 4.52 -7.87
CA THR A 137 -9.49 5.52 -8.94
C THR A 137 -8.37 6.55 -8.73
N LYS A 138 -8.20 7.05 -7.50
CA LYS A 138 -7.11 7.98 -7.17
C LYS A 138 -5.74 7.30 -7.29
N ALA A 139 -5.59 6.10 -6.72
CA ALA A 139 -4.36 5.32 -6.79
C ALA A 139 -3.93 5.07 -8.24
N ARG A 140 -4.88 4.78 -9.13
CA ARG A 140 -4.65 4.64 -10.57
C ARG A 140 -4.14 5.95 -11.18
N GLY A 141 -4.79 7.07 -10.87
CA GLY A 141 -4.37 8.39 -11.37
C GLY A 141 -2.95 8.77 -10.96
N GLU A 142 -2.57 8.51 -9.70
CA GLU A 142 -1.21 8.73 -9.20
C GLU A 142 -0.19 7.83 -9.91
N ALA A 143 -0.51 6.54 -10.06
CA ALA A 143 0.36 5.60 -10.75
C ALA A 143 0.54 5.95 -12.23
N ASP A 144 -0.53 6.31 -12.93
CA ASP A 144 -0.47 6.75 -14.33
C ASP A 144 0.43 7.99 -14.51
N ALA A 145 0.44 8.91 -13.54
CA ALA A 145 1.29 10.09 -13.58
C ALA A 145 2.79 9.78 -13.40
N HIS A 146 3.13 8.60 -12.88
CA HIS A 146 4.51 8.19 -12.58
C HIS A 146 5.04 7.10 -13.53
N LEU A 147 4.19 6.59 -14.43
CA LEU A 147 4.52 5.64 -15.49
C LEU A 147 4.69 6.39 -16.82
N ASP A 148 5.87 6.97 -17.06
CA ASP A 148 6.24 7.50 -18.39
C ASP A 148 6.28 6.38 -19.45
#